data_AF-A0A3E1QGS3-F1
#
_entry.id   AF-A0A3E1QGS3-F1
#
_cell.length_a   1.000
_cell.length_b   1.000
_cell.length_c   1.000
_cell.angle_alpha   90.00
_cell.angle_beta   90.00
_cell.angle_gamma   90.00
#
_symmetry.space_group_name_H-M   'P 1'
#
loop_
_entity.id
_entity.type
_entity.pdbx_description
1 polymer ?
#
loop_
_entity_poly.entity_id
_entity_poly.type
_entity_poly.pdbx_seq_one_letter_code
_entity_poly.pdbx_strand_id
1 'polypeptide(L)'
;MNQQKSTFIFILTLGILSMLPPFGVDMYLPSFLEIAKDLGVSPEQVQHTLTSFAYGMAFGQLFWGPFGDSFGRKPIILLGVIVGALTALVLTEINSVGNFTALRFVQGFFGAAPIVLSGALLRDLFSKDQLSKVMSTITLVFMLAPLVAPIIGGYIVKFFHWHAIFYVISLVGLLAAALVFFIIPETHKKENRIPLRLNIIARNFLLLWKQKEVLGYMFAASFSFGGLFAFVTAGSIVYIGIYGVPVDQFGYFFMMNIVTMIFASFLNSRFVTKVGAETMLRIALAIQFLSGMWLILTALLDLGFWPMAIGVAFFVGPNPVISSNAMASALEKCPQMAGTTNSLIGSVRFAVGAIMGSLVASMKMDTAAPMLFTMGACVVISVLAYYFLTNRNLKSRG
;
A
#
# COMPACT_ATOMS: atom_id res chain seq x y z
N MET A 1 -12.82 -30.19 -16.71
CA MET A 1 -11.52 -29.63 -16.28
C MET A 1 -11.16 -30.28 -14.95
N ASN A 2 -10.00 -30.98 -14.84
CA ASN A 2 -9.60 -31.64 -13.58
C ASN A 2 -9.75 -30.66 -12.40
N GLN A 3 -10.43 -31.07 -11.34
CA GLN A 3 -10.74 -30.25 -10.16
C GLN A 3 -9.47 -29.56 -9.62
N GLN A 4 -8.33 -30.25 -9.67
CA GLN A 4 -7.02 -29.74 -9.27
C GLN A 4 -6.43 -28.66 -10.21
N LYS A 5 -6.64 -28.78 -11.54
CA LYS A 5 -6.25 -27.76 -12.53
C LYS A 5 -7.13 -26.51 -12.40
N SER A 6 -8.42 -26.68 -12.09
CA SER A 6 -9.35 -25.58 -11.84
C SER A 6 -8.93 -24.76 -10.61
N THR A 7 -8.49 -25.42 -9.54
CA THR A 7 -8.01 -24.75 -8.32
C THR A 7 -6.68 -24.00 -8.54
N PHE A 8 -5.75 -24.55 -9.32
CA PHE A 8 -4.47 -23.88 -9.61
C PHE A 8 -4.66 -22.59 -10.41
N ILE A 9 -5.43 -22.64 -11.52
CA ILE A 9 -5.69 -21.47 -12.36
C ILE A 9 -6.44 -20.39 -11.58
N PHE A 10 -7.35 -20.79 -10.69
CA PHE A 10 -8.06 -19.88 -9.80
C PHE A 10 -7.11 -19.16 -8.84
N ILE A 11 -6.22 -19.90 -8.16
CA ILE A 11 -5.22 -19.31 -7.25
C ILE A 11 -4.25 -18.40 -8.02
N LEU A 12 -3.81 -18.81 -9.21
CA LEU A 12 -2.97 -18.00 -10.08
C LEU A 12 -3.65 -16.68 -10.47
N THR A 13 -4.94 -16.74 -10.83
CA THR A 13 -5.75 -15.56 -11.17
C THR A 13 -5.77 -14.56 -10.01
N LEU A 14 -6.02 -15.04 -8.79
CA LEU A 14 -6.03 -14.20 -7.60
C LEU A 14 -4.64 -13.69 -7.23
N GLY A 15 -3.60 -14.51 -7.44
CA GLY A 15 -2.21 -14.09 -7.32
C GLY A 15 -1.92 -12.90 -8.22
N ILE A 16 -2.16 -13.02 -9.53
CA ILE A 16 -1.95 -11.92 -10.50
C ILE A 16 -2.75 -10.68 -10.10
N LEU A 17 -4.03 -10.86 -9.72
CA LEU A 17 -4.88 -9.77 -9.27
C LEU A 17 -4.29 -9.03 -8.06
N SER A 18 -3.68 -9.76 -7.12
CA SER A 18 -3.01 -9.18 -5.94
C SER A 18 -1.70 -8.46 -6.28
N MET A 19 -1.03 -8.83 -7.38
CA MET A 19 0.24 -8.21 -7.80
C MET A 19 0.05 -6.87 -8.53
N LEU A 20 -1.14 -6.62 -9.11
CA LEU A 20 -1.39 -5.40 -9.89
C LEU A 20 -1.12 -4.09 -9.11
N PRO A 21 -1.57 -3.92 -7.86
CA PRO A 21 -1.31 -2.66 -7.14
C PRO A 21 0.18 -2.43 -6.85
N PRO A 22 0.96 -3.39 -6.29
CA PRO A 22 2.41 -3.25 -6.18
C PRO A 22 3.09 -2.94 -7.52
N PHE A 23 2.66 -3.57 -8.63
CA PHE A 23 3.23 -3.27 -9.94
C PHE A 23 2.95 -1.83 -10.38
N GLY A 24 1.75 -1.32 -10.10
CA GLY A 24 1.36 0.06 -10.40
C GLY A 24 2.04 1.12 -9.53
N VAL A 25 2.58 0.75 -8.37
CA VAL A 25 3.26 1.65 -7.43
C VAL A 25 4.78 1.55 -7.57
N ASP A 26 5.32 0.33 -7.55
CA ASP A 26 6.74 0.09 -7.29
C ASP A 26 7.56 -0.05 -8.58
N MET A 27 6.96 -0.53 -9.67
CA MET A 27 7.69 -0.83 -10.92
C MET A 27 8.15 0.42 -11.67
N TYR A 28 7.46 1.56 -11.49
CA TYR A 28 7.83 2.81 -12.17
C TYR A 28 8.70 3.74 -11.33
N LEU A 29 8.96 3.42 -10.05
CA LEU A 29 9.83 4.24 -9.20
C LEU A 29 11.22 4.52 -9.81
N PRO A 30 11.92 3.53 -10.41
CA PRO A 30 13.24 3.76 -11.01
C PRO A 30 13.20 4.76 -12.18
N SER A 31 12.03 4.99 -12.78
CA SER A 31 11.87 5.85 -13.96
C SER A 31 11.61 7.32 -13.65
N PHE A 32 11.58 7.74 -12.38
CA PHE A 32 11.15 9.10 -12.02
C PHE A 32 12.02 10.19 -12.63
N LEU A 33 13.35 10.01 -12.66
CA LEU A 33 14.28 10.99 -13.24
C LEU A 33 14.14 11.06 -14.76
N GLU A 34 13.96 9.91 -15.41
CA GLU A 34 13.74 9.79 -16.86
C GLU A 34 12.42 10.41 -17.27
N ILE A 35 11.32 10.17 -16.53
CA ILE A 35 10.03 10.82 -16.75
C ILE A 35 10.17 12.34 -16.61
N ALA A 36 10.89 12.81 -15.59
CA ALA A 36 11.08 14.23 -15.37
C ALA A 36 11.82 14.88 -16.55
N LYS A 37 12.87 14.22 -17.03
CA LYS A 37 13.65 14.65 -18.20
C LYS A 37 12.81 14.68 -19.47
N ASP A 38 12.04 13.63 -19.73
CA ASP A 38 11.23 13.47 -20.94
C ASP A 38 10.07 14.47 -21.01
N LEU A 39 9.44 14.75 -19.86
CA LEU A 39 8.37 15.75 -19.75
C LEU A 39 8.87 17.19 -19.55
N GLY A 40 10.18 17.40 -19.41
CA GLY A 40 10.78 18.73 -19.19
C GLY A 40 10.38 19.38 -17.87
N VAL A 41 10.19 18.58 -16.80
CA VAL A 41 9.74 19.03 -15.48
C VAL A 41 10.76 18.68 -14.39
N SER A 42 10.57 19.21 -13.18
CA SER A 42 11.42 18.83 -12.06
C SER A 42 11.09 17.40 -11.55
N PRO A 43 12.07 16.66 -11.04
CA PRO A 43 11.84 15.34 -10.43
C PRO A 43 10.80 15.34 -9.29
N GLU A 44 10.70 16.42 -8.53
CA GLU A 44 9.67 16.62 -7.50
C GLU A 44 8.26 16.63 -8.08
N GLN A 45 8.05 17.19 -9.28
CA GLN A 45 6.74 17.18 -9.93
C GLN A 45 6.30 15.75 -10.28
N VAL A 46 7.24 14.87 -10.63
CA VAL A 46 6.94 13.45 -10.90
C VAL A 46 6.53 12.72 -9.62
N GLN A 47 7.04 13.10 -8.45
CA GLN A 47 6.62 12.50 -7.18
C GLN A 47 5.12 12.69 -6.90
N HIS A 48 4.54 13.82 -7.31
CA HIS A 48 3.10 14.06 -7.17
C HIS A 48 2.25 13.04 -7.94
N THR A 49 2.79 12.41 -8.98
CA THR A 49 2.10 11.34 -9.72
C THR A 49 1.86 10.11 -8.84
N LEU A 50 2.78 9.81 -7.92
CA LEU A 50 2.65 8.73 -6.95
C LEU A 50 1.67 9.07 -5.83
N THR A 51 1.76 10.30 -5.32
CA THR A 51 0.89 10.73 -4.22
C THR A 51 -0.56 10.87 -4.71
N SER A 52 -0.75 11.32 -5.95
CA SER A 52 -2.04 11.32 -6.64
C SER A 52 -2.64 9.92 -6.80
N PHE A 53 -1.83 8.92 -7.17
CA PHE A 53 -2.25 7.51 -7.16
C PHE A 53 -2.70 7.07 -5.75
N ALA A 54 -1.94 7.42 -4.71
CA ALA A 54 -2.29 7.10 -3.33
C ALA A 54 -3.56 7.82 -2.85
N TYR A 55 -3.80 9.06 -3.26
CA TYR A 55 -5.08 9.74 -3.04
C TYR A 55 -6.22 8.97 -3.71
N GLY A 56 -6.06 8.61 -4.99
CA GLY A 56 -7.01 7.78 -5.71
C GLY A 56 -7.34 6.50 -4.93
N MET A 57 -6.32 5.79 -4.46
CA MET A 57 -6.46 4.58 -3.63
C MET A 57 -7.22 4.86 -2.34
N ALA A 58 -6.88 5.94 -1.63
CA ALA A 58 -7.54 6.33 -0.38
C ALA A 58 -9.05 6.55 -0.57
N PHE A 59 -9.44 7.26 -1.63
CA PHE A 59 -10.84 7.43 -2.00
C PHE A 59 -11.48 6.10 -2.41
N GLY A 60 -10.84 5.35 -3.32
CA GLY A 60 -11.36 4.09 -3.82
C GLY A 60 -11.66 3.07 -2.71
N GLN A 61 -10.83 3.02 -1.67
CA GLN A 61 -11.06 2.12 -0.53
C GLN A 61 -12.37 2.38 0.23
N LEU A 62 -12.90 3.61 0.20
CA LEU A 62 -14.17 3.95 0.84
C LEU A 62 -15.38 3.51 0.00
N PHE A 63 -15.26 3.55 -1.33
CA PHE A 63 -16.38 3.37 -2.24
C PHE A 63 -16.54 1.92 -2.71
N TRP A 64 -15.45 1.22 -3.02
CA TRP A 64 -15.57 -0.05 -3.74
C TRP A 64 -16.19 -1.19 -2.95
N GLY A 65 -16.06 -1.20 -1.62
CA GLY A 65 -16.70 -2.20 -0.76
C GLY A 65 -18.23 -2.15 -0.89
N PRO A 66 -18.87 -1.02 -0.53
CA PRO A 66 -20.30 -0.83 -0.70
C PRO A 66 -20.79 -1.05 -2.14
N PHE A 67 -20.03 -0.60 -3.14
CA PHE A 67 -20.40 -0.82 -4.54
C PHE A 67 -20.35 -2.31 -4.92
N GLY A 68 -19.36 -3.06 -4.45
CA GLY A 68 -19.30 -4.52 -4.67
C GLY A 68 -20.46 -5.27 -4.01
N ASP A 69 -20.90 -4.84 -2.83
CA ASP A 69 -22.06 -5.41 -2.14
C ASP A 69 -23.40 -4.97 -2.80
N SER A 70 -23.46 -3.82 -3.48
CA SER A 70 -24.66 -3.38 -4.18
C SER A 70 -24.78 -3.89 -5.63
N PHE A 71 -23.67 -4.00 -6.37
CA PHE A 71 -23.68 -4.29 -7.81
C PHE A 71 -23.12 -5.67 -8.18
N GLY A 72 -22.52 -6.38 -7.23
CA GLY A 72 -21.81 -7.64 -7.45
C GLY A 72 -20.30 -7.45 -7.38
N ARG A 73 -19.57 -8.45 -6.88
CA ARG A 73 -18.13 -8.32 -6.62
C ARG A 73 -17.32 -8.45 -7.90
N LYS A 74 -17.71 -9.37 -8.79
CA LYS A 74 -16.99 -9.61 -10.05
C LYS A 74 -17.06 -8.41 -11.02
N PRO A 75 -18.22 -7.80 -11.30
CA PRO A 75 -18.32 -6.61 -12.17
C PRO A 75 -17.47 -5.45 -11.68
N ILE A 76 -17.44 -5.19 -10.37
CA ILE A 76 -16.67 -4.06 -9.82
C ILE A 76 -15.17 -4.35 -9.86
N ILE A 77 -14.74 -5.59 -9.60
CA ILE A 77 -13.34 -5.99 -9.81
C ILE A 77 -12.94 -5.81 -11.28
N LEU A 78 -13.75 -6.30 -12.22
CA LEU A 78 -13.50 -6.16 -13.65
C LEU A 78 -13.43 -4.70 -14.08
N LEU A 79 -14.36 -3.86 -13.63
CA LEU A 79 -14.35 -2.43 -13.89
C LEU A 79 -13.03 -1.80 -13.41
N GLY A 80 -12.63 -2.09 -12.17
CA GLY A 80 -11.39 -1.57 -11.60
C GLY A 80 -10.14 -1.96 -12.38
N VAL A 81 -10.02 -3.25 -12.71
CA VAL A 81 -8.85 -3.78 -13.43
C VAL A 81 -8.80 -3.27 -14.87
N ILE A 82 -9.93 -3.29 -15.60
CA ILE A 82 -9.98 -2.83 -16.99
C ILE A 82 -9.67 -1.33 -17.08
N VAL A 83 -10.33 -0.50 -16.25
CA VAL A 83 -10.07 0.94 -16.26
C VAL A 83 -8.62 1.22 -15.85
N GLY A 84 -8.08 0.53 -14.84
CA GLY A 84 -6.68 0.66 -14.45
C GLY A 84 -5.69 0.28 -15.56
N ALA A 85 -5.98 -0.78 -16.32
CA ALA A 85 -5.15 -1.24 -17.43
C ALA A 85 -5.22 -0.30 -18.66
N LEU A 86 -6.41 0.21 -18.99
CA LEU A 86 -6.57 1.19 -20.06
C LEU A 86 -5.93 2.53 -19.69
N THR A 87 -6.07 2.96 -18.43
CA THR A 87 -5.39 4.16 -17.92
C THR A 87 -3.87 4.02 -18.02
N ALA A 88 -3.32 2.84 -17.78
CA ALA A 88 -1.89 2.57 -17.98
C ALA A 88 -1.46 2.82 -19.45
N LEU A 89 -2.25 2.39 -20.44
CA LEU A 89 -1.95 2.68 -21.85
C LEU A 89 -2.04 4.18 -22.13
N VAL A 90 -3.09 4.85 -21.65
CA VAL A 90 -3.25 6.28 -21.90
C VAL A 90 -2.08 7.08 -21.31
N LEU A 91 -1.51 6.65 -20.18
CA LEU A 91 -0.34 7.31 -19.58
C LEU A 91 0.89 7.36 -20.49
N THR A 92 1.03 6.48 -21.49
CA THR A 92 2.16 6.52 -22.44
C THR A 92 2.04 7.59 -23.52
N GLU A 93 0.85 8.18 -23.66
CA GLU A 93 0.56 9.19 -24.70
C GLU A 93 0.54 10.62 -24.13
N ILE A 94 0.84 10.77 -22.83
CA ILE A 94 0.64 12.03 -22.10
C ILE A 94 1.95 12.80 -21.97
N ASN A 95 2.00 13.97 -22.60
CA ASN A 95 3.15 14.88 -22.59
C ASN A 95 3.05 16.01 -21.53
N SER A 96 2.17 15.86 -20.53
CA SER A 96 1.97 16.86 -19.46
C SER A 96 1.92 16.19 -18.10
N VAL A 97 2.80 16.60 -17.18
CA VAL A 97 2.84 16.05 -15.82
C VAL A 97 1.53 16.24 -15.06
N GLY A 98 0.77 17.31 -15.35
CA GLY A 98 -0.54 17.56 -14.75
C GLY A 98 -1.57 16.51 -15.17
N ASN A 99 -1.67 16.25 -16.48
CA ASN A 99 -2.55 15.19 -17.01
C ASN A 99 -2.09 13.81 -16.55
N PHE A 100 -0.77 13.57 -16.49
CA PHE A 100 -0.20 12.34 -15.98
C PHE A 100 -0.60 12.11 -14.52
N THR A 101 -0.49 13.14 -13.69
CA THR A 101 -0.88 13.13 -12.28
C THR A 101 -2.38 12.86 -12.12
N ALA A 102 -3.24 13.47 -12.94
CA ALA A 102 -4.68 13.24 -12.91
C ALA A 102 -5.05 11.80 -13.31
N LEU A 103 -4.42 11.25 -14.34
CA LEU A 103 -4.64 9.86 -14.75
C LEU A 103 -4.10 8.87 -13.71
N ARG A 104 -3.03 9.20 -13.00
CA ARG A 104 -2.55 8.39 -11.87
C ARG A 104 -3.55 8.36 -10.72
N PHE A 105 -4.28 9.45 -10.46
CA PHE A 105 -5.42 9.44 -9.53
C PHE A 105 -6.48 8.44 -9.99
N VAL A 106 -6.89 8.50 -11.27
CA VAL A 106 -7.89 7.58 -11.84
C VAL A 106 -7.41 6.14 -11.71
N GLN A 107 -6.15 5.87 -12.05
CA GLN A 107 -5.56 4.54 -11.95
C GLN A 107 -5.55 4.01 -10.52
N GLY A 108 -5.19 4.85 -9.54
CA GLY A 108 -5.23 4.49 -8.12
C GLY A 108 -6.65 4.28 -7.60
N PHE A 109 -7.59 5.14 -8.01
CA PHE A 109 -8.99 5.02 -7.64
C PHE A 109 -9.57 3.68 -8.07
N PHE A 110 -9.47 3.33 -9.35
CA PHE A 110 -9.97 2.06 -9.86
C PHE A 110 -9.11 0.85 -9.41
N GLY A 111 -7.80 1.05 -9.21
CA GLY A 111 -6.88 0.04 -8.69
C GLY A 111 -7.17 -0.41 -7.26
N ALA A 112 -7.89 0.39 -6.47
CA ALA A 112 -8.32 -0.01 -5.13
C ALA A 112 -9.43 -1.07 -5.13
N ALA A 113 -10.22 -1.19 -6.20
CA ALA A 113 -11.35 -2.11 -6.28
C ALA A 113 -10.96 -3.59 -6.04
N PRO A 114 -9.96 -4.17 -6.75
CA PRO A 114 -9.52 -5.54 -6.49
C PRO A 114 -8.99 -5.73 -5.07
N ILE A 115 -8.32 -4.74 -4.47
CA ILE A 115 -7.81 -4.84 -3.09
C ILE A 115 -8.97 -5.00 -2.09
N VAL A 116 -9.99 -4.15 -2.22
CA VAL A 116 -11.12 -4.13 -1.29
C VAL A 116 -11.98 -5.39 -1.44
N LEU A 117 -12.21 -5.83 -2.68
CA LEU A 117 -13.20 -6.86 -2.98
C LEU A 117 -12.65 -8.28 -2.99
N SER A 118 -11.33 -8.49 -3.18
CA SER A 118 -10.75 -9.84 -3.24
C SER A 118 -10.94 -10.62 -1.94
N GLY A 119 -10.71 -9.98 -0.79
CA GLY A 119 -10.90 -10.65 0.52
C GLY A 119 -12.35 -11.02 0.78
N ALA A 120 -13.29 -10.20 0.32
CA ALA A 120 -14.71 -10.48 0.41
C ALA A 120 -15.09 -11.65 -0.53
N LEU A 121 -14.69 -11.57 -1.81
CA LEU A 121 -14.90 -12.62 -2.81
C LEU A 121 -14.39 -14.00 -2.34
N LEU A 122 -13.21 -14.03 -1.73
CA LEU A 122 -12.63 -15.26 -1.17
C LEU A 122 -13.46 -15.82 -0.01
N ARG A 123 -13.94 -14.96 0.88
CA ARG A 123 -14.78 -15.37 2.02
C ARG A 123 -16.11 -15.97 1.58
N ASP A 124 -16.64 -15.56 0.43
CA ASP A 124 -17.88 -16.15 -0.11
C ASP A 124 -17.66 -17.53 -0.76
N LEU A 125 -16.45 -17.80 -1.26
CA LEU A 125 -16.16 -18.99 -2.06
C LEU A 125 -15.61 -20.17 -1.27
N PHE A 126 -14.97 -19.91 -0.13
CA PHE A 126 -14.22 -20.93 0.60
C PHE A 126 -14.74 -21.12 2.01
N SER A 127 -14.73 -22.37 2.47
CA SER A 127 -14.89 -22.67 3.90
C SER A 127 -13.74 -22.06 4.71
N LYS A 128 -13.91 -21.93 6.02
CA LYS A 128 -12.94 -21.27 6.92
C LYS A 128 -11.50 -21.76 6.73
N ASP A 129 -11.30 -23.07 6.65
CA ASP A 129 -9.96 -23.66 6.54
C ASP A 129 -9.37 -23.49 5.13
N GLN A 130 -10.20 -23.62 4.10
CA GLN A 130 -9.80 -23.38 2.71
C GLN A 130 -9.46 -21.90 2.49
N LEU A 131 -10.23 -20.99 3.09
CA LEU A 131 -10.01 -19.55 3.05
C LEU A 131 -8.63 -19.21 3.63
N SER A 132 -8.29 -19.79 4.79
CA SER A 132 -6.98 -19.59 5.42
C SER A 132 -5.83 -20.02 4.49
N LYS A 133 -5.96 -21.20 3.85
CA LYS A 133 -4.95 -21.72 2.91
C LYS A 133 -4.78 -20.81 1.68
N VAL A 134 -5.89 -20.42 1.04
CA VAL A 134 -5.87 -19.59 -0.17
C VAL A 134 -5.37 -18.17 0.15
N MET A 135 -5.82 -17.58 1.25
CA MET A 135 -5.34 -16.27 1.72
C MET A 135 -3.84 -16.29 2.01
N SER A 136 -3.32 -17.37 2.59
CA SER A 136 -1.88 -17.53 2.83
C SER A 136 -1.09 -17.55 1.51
N THR A 137 -1.56 -18.30 0.51
CA THR A 137 -0.92 -18.34 -0.81
C THR A 137 -0.96 -16.98 -1.52
N ILE A 138 -2.10 -16.28 -1.49
CA ILE A 138 -2.22 -14.96 -2.09
C ILE A 138 -1.33 -13.95 -1.36
N THR A 139 -1.25 -14.03 -0.04
CA THR A 139 -0.35 -13.17 0.75
C THR A 139 1.11 -13.40 0.37
N LEU A 140 1.54 -14.65 0.16
CA LEU A 140 2.89 -14.95 -0.32
C LEU A 140 3.16 -14.31 -1.69
N VAL A 141 2.23 -14.46 -2.64
CA VAL A 141 2.37 -13.85 -3.98
C VAL A 141 2.41 -12.33 -3.90
N PHE A 142 1.54 -11.73 -3.08
CA PHE A 142 1.53 -10.30 -2.81
C PHE A 142 2.86 -9.83 -2.22
N MET A 143 3.48 -10.57 -1.29
CA MET A 143 4.79 -10.20 -0.70
C MET A 143 5.94 -10.26 -1.71
N LEU A 144 5.84 -11.13 -2.72
CA LEU A 144 6.85 -11.20 -3.80
C LEU A 144 6.73 -10.04 -4.79
N ALA A 145 5.54 -9.45 -4.96
CA ALA A 145 5.32 -8.43 -5.98
C ALA A 145 6.17 -7.16 -5.76
N PRO A 146 6.21 -6.54 -4.56
CA PRO A 146 7.09 -5.40 -4.26
C PRO A 146 8.59 -5.73 -4.33
N LEU A 147 8.97 -7.00 -4.21
CA LEU A 147 10.36 -7.43 -4.33
C LEU A 147 10.81 -7.42 -5.79
N VAL A 148 9.95 -7.90 -6.69
CA VAL A 148 10.28 -8.11 -8.09
C VAL A 148 9.97 -6.86 -8.94
N ALA A 149 8.94 -6.09 -8.59
CA ALA A 149 8.47 -4.94 -9.37
C ALA A 149 9.55 -3.86 -9.60
N PRO A 150 10.24 -3.31 -8.58
CA PRO A 150 11.31 -2.33 -8.78
C PRO A 150 12.50 -2.85 -9.59
N ILE A 151 12.80 -4.15 -9.49
CA ILE A 151 13.91 -4.78 -10.21
C ILE A 151 13.57 -4.85 -11.69
N ILE A 152 12.39 -5.37 -12.02
CA ILE A 152 11.89 -5.36 -13.41
C ILE A 152 11.85 -3.92 -13.91
N GLY A 153 11.34 -2.98 -13.11
CA GLY A 153 11.32 -1.56 -13.42
C GLY A 153 12.67 -1.00 -13.80
N GLY A 154 13.70 -1.23 -12.96
CA GLY A 154 15.05 -0.73 -13.19
C GLY A 154 15.68 -1.28 -14.46
N TYR A 155 15.50 -2.59 -14.74
CA TYR A 155 15.97 -3.19 -15.98
C TYR A 155 15.20 -2.72 -17.22
N ILE A 156 13.88 -2.52 -17.11
CA ILE A 156 13.09 -1.96 -18.21
C ILE A 156 13.63 -0.58 -18.55
N VAL A 157 13.81 0.31 -17.58
CA VAL A 157 14.30 1.68 -17.81
C VAL A 157 15.73 1.69 -18.35
N LYS A 158 16.57 0.74 -17.94
CA LYS A 158 17.94 0.61 -18.45
C LYS A 158 18.01 0.25 -19.94
N PHE A 159 17.09 -0.57 -20.44
CA PHE A 159 17.15 -1.11 -21.81
C PHE A 159 16.07 -0.56 -22.75
N PHE A 160 15.00 0.01 -22.22
CA PHE A 160 13.82 0.47 -22.96
C PHE A 160 13.34 1.83 -22.44
N HIS A 161 12.43 2.46 -23.19
CA HIS A 161 11.75 3.67 -22.73
C HIS A 161 10.86 3.39 -21.52
N TRP A 162 10.69 4.38 -20.63
CA TRP A 162 9.88 4.24 -19.40
C TRP A 162 8.41 3.89 -19.69
N HIS A 163 7.89 4.24 -20.89
CA HIS A 163 6.58 3.80 -21.38
C HIS A 163 6.38 2.28 -21.31
N ALA A 164 7.45 1.49 -21.48
CA ALA A 164 7.39 0.04 -21.43
C ALA A 164 6.88 -0.50 -20.08
N ILE A 165 7.13 0.21 -18.96
CA ILE A 165 6.56 -0.13 -17.65
C ILE A 165 5.03 -0.12 -17.71
N PHE A 166 4.46 0.92 -18.32
CA PHE A 166 3.01 1.08 -18.42
C PHE A 166 2.37 0.12 -19.42
N TYR A 167 3.06 -0.23 -20.51
CA TYR A 167 2.64 -1.32 -21.40
C TYR A 167 2.59 -2.66 -20.67
N VAL A 168 3.60 -2.99 -19.85
CA VAL A 168 3.61 -4.21 -19.03
C VAL A 168 2.46 -4.21 -18.03
N ILE A 169 2.24 -3.10 -17.31
CA ILE A 169 1.12 -2.97 -16.36
C ILE A 169 -0.22 -3.19 -17.07
N SER A 170 -0.39 -2.57 -18.25
CA SER A 170 -1.62 -2.73 -19.02
C SER A 170 -1.83 -4.17 -19.46
N LEU A 171 -0.80 -4.80 -20.04
CA LEU A 171 -0.87 -6.18 -20.50
C LEU A 171 -1.23 -7.12 -19.36
N VAL A 172 -0.55 -7.01 -18.21
CA VAL A 172 -0.85 -7.84 -17.03
C VAL A 172 -2.26 -7.55 -16.50
N GLY A 173 -2.70 -6.29 -16.52
CA GLY A 173 -4.05 -5.89 -16.13
C GLY A 173 -5.14 -6.48 -17.06
N LEU A 174 -4.97 -6.41 -18.37
CA LEU A 174 -5.90 -6.99 -19.34
C LEU A 174 -5.93 -8.52 -19.25
N LEU A 175 -4.78 -9.16 -19.04
CA LEU A 175 -4.70 -10.60 -18.76
C LEU A 175 -5.44 -10.96 -17.47
N ALA A 176 -5.25 -10.18 -16.40
CA ALA A 176 -5.98 -10.36 -15.15
C ALA A 176 -7.49 -10.19 -15.34
N ALA A 177 -7.93 -9.18 -16.11
CA ALA A 177 -9.33 -8.96 -16.43
C ALA A 177 -9.93 -10.15 -17.20
N ALA A 178 -9.22 -10.67 -18.20
CA ALA A 178 -9.64 -11.86 -18.94
C ALA A 178 -9.75 -13.08 -18.01
N LEU A 179 -8.75 -13.32 -17.17
CA LEU A 179 -8.78 -14.42 -16.20
C LEU A 179 -9.93 -14.28 -15.20
N VAL A 180 -10.16 -13.07 -14.66
CA VAL A 180 -11.31 -12.81 -13.77
C VAL A 180 -12.63 -13.05 -14.49
N PHE A 181 -12.75 -12.63 -15.76
CA PHE A 181 -13.96 -12.80 -16.54
C PHE A 181 -14.29 -14.28 -16.79
N PHE A 182 -13.31 -15.10 -17.15
CA PHE A 182 -13.54 -16.52 -17.50
C PHE A 182 -13.47 -17.49 -16.31
N ILE A 183 -12.65 -17.21 -15.29
CA ILE A 183 -12.34 -18.18 -14.21
C ILE A 183 -13.10 -17.87 -12.92
N ILE A 184 -13.25 -16.59 -12.57
CA ILE A 184 -13.83 -16.20 -11.29
C ILE A 184 -15.36 -16.12 -11.42
N PRO A 185 -16.15 -16.86 -10.61
CA PRO A 185 -17.60 -16.74 -10.60
C PRO A 185 -18.06 -15.46 -9.89
N GLU A 186 -19.27 -14.98 -10.19
CA GLU A 186 -19.91 -13.97 -9.34
C GLU A 186 -20.37 -14.62 -8.04
N THR A 187 -19.94 -14.05 -6.91
CA THR A 187 -20.21 -14.59 -5.58
C THR A 187 -21.39 -13.91 -4.90
N HIS A 188 -21.71 -12.69 -5.31
CA HIS A 188 -22.78 -11.90 -4.71
C HIS A 188 -24.02 -11.85 -5.62
N LYS A 189 -24.89 -12.86 -5.41
CA LYS A 189 -26.16 -13.01 -6.14
C LYS A 189 -27.07 -11.78 -5.97
N LYS A 190 -27.91 -11.52 -6.97
CA LYS A 190 -28.83 -10.37 -6.98
C LYS A 190 -29.72 -10.29 -5.74
N GLU A 191 -30.17 -11.43 -5.22
CA GLU A 191 -31.02 -11.51 -4.02
C GLU A 191 -30.34 -11.03 -2.72
N ASN A 192 -29.01 -11.11 -2.65
CA ASN A 192 -28.26 -10.77 -1.44
C ASN A 192 -27.69 -9.35 -1.46
N ARG A 193 -27.95 -8.59 -2.54
CA ARG A 193 -27.38 -7.25 -2.75
C ARG A 193 -27.91 -6.28 -1.70
N ILE A 194 -26.99 -5.63 -1.02
CA ILE A 194 -27.32 -4.64 0.01
C ILE A 194 -27.46 -3.28 -0.70
N PRO A 195 -28.59 -2.56 -0.52
CA PRO A 195 -28.75 -1.25 -1.14
C PRO A 195 -27.70 -0.27 -0.61
N LEU A 196 -27.15 0.55 -1.51
CA LEU A 196 -26.12 1.53 -1.16
C LEU A 196 -26.71 2.59 -0.22
N ARG A 197 -26.31 2.54 1.06
CA ARG A 197 -26.76 3.49 2.10
C ARG A 197 -25.59 4.34 2.60
N LEU A 198 -25.20 5.33 1.79
CA LEU A 198 -24.09 6.25 2.11
C LEU A 198 -24.25 6.93 3.48
N ASN A 199 -25.48 7.23 3.91
CA ASN A 199 -25.76 7.81 5.22
C ASN A 199 -25.37 6.90 6.39
N ILE A 200 -25.56 5.58 6.26
CA ILE A 200 -25.17 4.62 7.31
C ILE A 200 -23.65 4.49 7.37
N ILE A 201 -23.01 4.48 6.19
CA ILE A 201 -21.55 4.45 6.07
C ILE A 201 -20.95 5.69 6.74
N ALA A 202 -21.44 6.89 6.43
CA ALA A 202 -21.01 8.14 7.06
C ALA A 202 -21.24 8.14 8.58
N ARG A 203 -22.40 7.66 9.05
CA ARG A 203 -22.67 7.53 10.49
C ARG A 203 -21.69 6.58 11.18
N ASN A 204 -21.40 5.43 10.56
CA ASN A 204 -20.46 4.45 11.08
C ASN A 204 -19.03 5.02 11.15
N PHE A 205 -18.62 5.78 10.15
CA PHE A 205 -17.35 6.51 10.19
C PHE A 205 -17.29 7.50 11.36
N LEU A 206 -18.35 8.30 11.55
CA LEU A 206 -18.44 9.25 12.68
C LEU A 206 -18.41 8.54 14.05
N LEU A 207 -19.00 7.35 14.16
CA LEU A 207 -18.96 6.56 15.40
C LEU A 207 -17.55 6.07 15.70
N LEU A 208 -16.82 5.54 14.71
CA LEU A 208 -15.42 5.13 14.88
C LEU A 208 -14.52 6.32 15.24
N TRP A 209 -14.81 7.50 14.67
CA TRP A 209 -14.08 8.73 14.98
C TRP A 209 -14.26 9.23 16.43
N LYS A 210 -15.27 8.73 17.15
CA LYS A 210 -15.49 9.06 18.56
C LYS A 210 -14.75 8.11 19.51
N GLN A 211 -14.30 6.95 19.04
CA GLN A 211 -13.60 5.98 19.87
C GLN A 211 -12.10 6.26 19.88
N LYS A 212 -11.60 6.80 21.00
CA LYS A 212 -10.19 7.22 21.14
C LYS A 212 -9.23 6.06 20.89
N GLU A 213 -9.53 4.87 21.39
CA GLU A 213 -8.65 3.71 21.25
C GLU A 213 -8.53 3.26 19.79
N VAL A 214 -9.64 3.25 19.05
CA VAL A 214 -9.66 2.94 17.61
C VAL A 214 -8.90 4.00 16.82
N LEU A 215 -9.09 5.29 17.15
CA LEU A 215 -8.31 6.38 16.56
C LEU A 215 -6.81 6.21 16.81
N GLY A 216 -6.40 5.83 18.02
CA GLY A 216 -4.99 5.63 18.35
C GLY A 216 -4.35 4.52 17.52
N TYR A 217 -5.01 3.37 17.38
CA TYR A 217 -4.53 2.30 16.49
C TYR A 217 -4.50 2.73 15.02
N MET A 218 -5.54 3.41 14.56
CA MET A 218 -5.66 3.90 13.19
C MET A 218 -4.54 4.89 12.85
N PHE A 219 -4.31 5.90 13.69
CA PHE A 219 -3.27 6.89 13.47
C PHE A 219 -1.86 6.30 13.62
N ALA A 220 -1.63 5.38 14.57
CA ALA A 220 -0.35 4.70 14.68
C ALA A 220 0.00 3.94 13.39
N ALA A 221 -0.94 3.14 12.86
CA ALA A 221 -0.74 2.45 11.59
C ALA A 221 -0.60 3.41 10.40
N SER A 222 -1.39 4.48 10.38
CA SER A 222 -1.44 5.42 9.25
C SER A 222 -0.19 6.28 9.16
N PHE A 223 0.31 6.83 10.28
CA PHE A 223 1.56 7.60 10.29
C PHE A 223 2.80 6.72 10.13
N SER A 224 2.80 5.50 10.66
CA SER A 224 3.83 4.50 10.35
C SER A 224 3.93 4.25 8.83
N PHE A 225 2.78 4.11 8.16
CA PHE A 225 2.70 4.00 6.71
C PHE A 225 3.05 5.32 6.00
N GLY A 226 2.71 6.47 6.58
CA GLY A 226 3.10 7.79 6.09
C GLY A 226 4.62 7.94 5.93
N GLY A 227 5.39 7.49 6.92
CA GLY A 227 6.85 7.47 6.82
C GLY A 227 7.37 6.50 5.75
N LEU A 228 6.78 5.30 5.63
CA LEU A 228 7.09 4.38 4.54
C LEU A 228 6.81 5.03 3.18
N PHE A 229 5.69 5.73 3.06
CA PHE A 229 5.28 6.37 1.80
C PHE A 229 6.14 7.60 1.47
N ALA A 230 6.66 8.32 2.47
CA ALA A 230 7.68 9.33 2.28
C ALA A 230 8.94 8.76 1.60
N PHE A 231 9.40 7.58 2.05
CA PHE A 231 10.48 6.86 1.38
C PHE A 231 10.09 6.41 -0.03
N VAL A 232 8.93 5.79 -0.24
CA VAL A 232 8.51 5.35 -1.58
C VAL A 232 8.42 6.54 -2.56
N THR A 233 8.04 7.71 -2.04
CA THR A 233 7.89 8.94 -2.83
C THR A 233 9.23 9.57 -3.22
N ALA A 234 10.17 9.72 -2.28
CA ALA A 234 11.45 10.38 -2.54
C ALA A 234 12.61 9.44 -2.82
N GLY A 235 12.48 8.15 -2.51
CA GLY A 235 13.58 7.18 -2.50
C GLY A 235 14.27 7.04 -3.85
N SER A 236 13.54 7.14 -4.97
CA SER A 236 14.12 7.12 -6.31
C SER A 236 15.08 8.28 -6.54
N ILE A 237 14.63 9.51 -6.26
CA ILE A 237 15.46 10.72 -6.41
C ILE A 237 16.63 10.68 -5.44
N VAL A 238 16.40 10.27 -4.19
CA VAL A 238 17.46 10.18 -3.19
C VAL A 238 18.51 9.15 -3.61
N TYR A 239 18.11 7.94 -3.97
CA TYR A 239 19.08 6.88 -4.28
C TYR A 239 19.77 7.13 -5.61
N ILE A 240 19.02 7.39 -6.67
CA ILE A 240 19.54 7.51 -8.03
C ILE A 240 20.10 8.92 -8.27
N GLY A 241 19.31 9.95 -7.97
CA GLY A 241 19.66 11.34 -8.24
C GLY A 241 20.73 11.91 -7.32
N ILE A 242 20.61 11.70 -6.00
CA ILE A 242 21.53 12.30 -5.01
C ILE A 242 22.73 11.40 -4.74
N TYR A 243 22.50 10.11 -4.48
CA TYR A 243 23.58 9.16 -4.15
C TYR A 243 24.18 8.44 -5.36
N GLY A 244 23.67 8.68 -6.57
CA GLY A 244 24.25 8.13 -7.81
C GLY A 244 24.09 6.62 -7.97
N VAL A 245 23.12 5.99 -7.28
CA VAL A 245 22.82 4.57 -7.44
C VAL A 245 22.36 4.32 -8.87
N PRO A 246 22.96 3.38 -9.61
CA PRO A 246 22.49 3.04 -10.96
C PRO A 246 21.02 2.62 -10.96
N VAL A 247 20.27 3.00 -12.01
CA VAL A 247 18.81 2.77 -12.10
C VAL A 247 18.42 1.30 -11.98
N ASP A 248 19.22 0.39 -12.55
CA ASP A 248 19.03 -1.07 -12.43
C ASP A 248 19.36 -1.62 -11.05
N GLN A 249 20.08 -0.86 -10.22
CA GLN A 249 20.43 -1.25 -8.86
C GLN A 249 19.40 -0.81 -7.81
N PHE A 250 18.56 0.19 -8.12
CA PHE A 250 17.51 0.69 -7.23
C PHE A 250 16.65 -0.45 -6.65
N GLY A 251 16.26 -1.40 -7.49
CA GLY A 251 15.39 -2.49 -7.08
C GLY A 251 15.98 -3.42 -6.02
N TYR A 252 17.31 -3.57 -5.96
CA TYR A 252 17.97 -4.40 -4.93
C TYR A 252 17.97 -3.71 -3.56
N PHE A 253 18.11 -2.38 -3.52
CA PHE A 253 17.94 -1.65 -2.26
C PHE A 253 16.48 -1.62 -1.80
N PHE A 254 15.53 -1.55 -2.74
CA PHE A 254 14.13 -1.72 -2.41
C PHE A 254 13.84 -3.12 -1.86
N MET A 255 14.43 -4.17 -2.46
CA MET A 255 14.36 -5.55 -1.96
C MET A 255 14.82 -5.67 -0.51
N MET A 256 15.86 -4.95 -0.09
CA MET A 256 16.32 -4.96 1.31
C MET A 256 15.20 -4.55 2.29
N ASN A 257 14.41 -3.55 1.92
CA ASN A 257 13.24 -3.12 2.71
C ASN A 257 12.20 -4.24 2.81
N ILE A 258 11.88 -4.87 1.66
CA ILE A 258 10.89 -5.95 1.58
C ILE A 258 11.33 -7.19 2.37
N VAL A 259 12.61 -7.57 2.29
CA VAL A 259 13.17 -8.68 3.08
C VAL A 259 13.02 -8.40 4.58
N THR A 260 13.28 -7.16 5.00
CA THR A 260 13.13 -6.76 6.41
C THR A 260 11.65 -6.80 6.84
N MET A 261 10.72 -6.40 5.97
CA MET A 261 9.27 -6.50 6.19
C MET A 261 8.81 -7.96 6.31
N ILE A 262 9.29 -8.85 5.43
CA ILE A 262 8.98 -10.28 5.48
C ILE A 262 9.51 -10.89 6.77
N PHE A 263 10.76 -10.58 7.14
CA PHE A 263 11.37 -11.06 8.38
C PHE A 263 10.61 -10.59 9.63
N ALA A 264 10.25 -9.31 9.70
CA ALA A 264 9.44 -8.77 10.80
C ALA A 264 8.05 -9.43 10.88
N SER A 265 7.41 -9.67 9.72
CA SER A 265 6.12 -10.37 9.64
C SER A 265 6.22 -11.82 10.08
N PHE A 266 7.30 -12.51 9.72
CA PHE A 266 7.60 -13.86 10.17
C PHE A 266 7.74 -13.91 11.71
N LEU A 267 8.53 -13.01 12.30
CA LEU A 267 8.65 -12.90 13.75
C LEU A 267 7.30 -12.64 14.41
N ASN A 268 6.50 -11.73 13.84
CA ASN A 268 5.15 -11.46 14.34
C ASN A 268 4.28 -12.72 14.33
N SER A 269 4.22 -13.46 13.21
CA SER A 269 3.40 -14.67 13.12
C SER A 269 3.76 -15.73 14.16
N ARG A 270 5.04 -15.82 14.54
CA ARG A 270 5.56 -16.78 15.53
C ARG A 270 5.30 -16.36 16.97
N PHE A 271 5.38 -15.07 17.29
CA PHE A 271 5.36 -14.58 18.67
C PHE A 271 4.02 -13.96 19.09
N VAL A 272 3.20 -13.47 18.15
CA VAL A 272 1.94 -12.77 18.47
C VAL A 272 0.96 -13.63 19.27
N THR A 273 0.91 -14.93 19.02
CA THR A 273 0.05 -15.88 19.77
C THR A 273 0.52 -16.12 21.20
N LYS A 274 1.79 -15.80 21.52
CA LYS A 274 2.39 -15.97 22.85
C LYS A 274 2.34 -14.68 23.67
N VAL A 275 2.62 -13.54 23.06
CA VAL A 275 2.78 -12.25 23.77
C VAL A 275 1.63 -11.26 23.53
N GLY A 276 0.72 -11.55 22.60
CA GLY A 276 -0.43 -10.73 22.26
C GLY A 276 -0.14 -9.64 21.22
N ALA A 277 -1.20 -9.21 20.52
CA ALA A 277 -1.14 -8.19 19.45
C ALA A 277 -0.64 -6.83 19.97
N GLU A 278 -1.08 -6.43 21.16
CA GLU A 278 -0.70 -5.16 21.78
C GLU A 278 0.79 -5.07 22.09
N THR A 279 1.38 -6.15 22.60
CA THR A 279 2.83 -6.21 22.89
C THR A 279 3.65 -6.16 21.60
N MET A 280 3.23 -6.92 20.58
CA MET A 280 3.90 -6.91 19.28
C MET A 280 3.84 -5.53 18.61
N LEU A 281 2.69 -4.84 18.72
CA LEU A 281 2.54 -3.47 18.24
C LEU A 281 3.51 -2.50 18.93
N ARG A 282 3.65 -2.58 20.26
CA ARG A 282 4.60 -1.74 21.02
C ARG A 282 6.06 -1.99 20.61
N ILE A 283 6.44 -3.25 20.46
CA ILE A 283 7.80 -3.63 20.03
C ILE A 283 8.07 -3.06 18.63
N ALA A 284 7.14 -3.24 17.70
CA ALA A 284 7.29 -2.76 16.33
C ALA A 284 7.37 -1.22 16.27
N LEU A 285 6.55 -0.51 17.04
CA LEU A 285 6.61 0.95 17.17
C LEU A 285 7.93 1.42 17.79
N ALA A 286 8.45 0.71 18.80
CA ALA A 286 9.73 1.04 19.42
C ALA A 286 10.90 0.89 18.43
N ILE A 287 10.93 -0.23 17.69
CA ILE A 287 11.94 -0.45 16.64
C ILE A 287 11.86 0.66 15.60
N GLN A 288 10.66 0.93 15.06
CA GLN A 288 10.49 1.96 14.05
C GLN A 288 10.86 3.36 14.58
N PHE A 289 10.59 3.65 15.84
CA PHE A 289 10.94 4.92 16.47
C PHE A 289 12.45 5.10 16.56
N LEU A 290 13.17 4.08 17.04
CA LEU A 290 14.64 4.10 17.08
C LEU A 290 15.23 4.27 15.67
N SER A 291 14.68 3.58 14.67
CA SER A 291 15.10 3.76 13.27
C SER A 291 14.80 5.17 12.75
N GLY A 292 13.66 5.76 13.12
CA GLY A 292 13.34 7.15 12.77
C GLY A 292 14.31 8.15 13.39
N MET A 293 14.68 7.97 14.65
CA MET A 293 15.70 8.81 15.30
C MET A 293 17.07 8.64 14.65
N TRP A 294 17.44 7.41 14.30
CA TRP A 294 18.66 7.13 13.54
C TRP A 294 18.68 7.84 12.18
N LEU A 295 17.54 7.87 11.47
CA LEU A 295 17.42 8.57 10.19
C LEU A 295 17.54 10.09 10.34
N ILE A 296 16.96 10.66 11.41
CA ILE A 296 17.17 12.08 11.74
C ILE A 296 18.65 12.36 12.00
N LEU A 297 19.33 11.54 12.80
CA LEU A 297 20.77 11.70 13.05
C LEU A 297 21.60 11.57 11.77
N THR A 298 21.23 10.62 10.90
CA THR A 298 21.86 10.43 9.59
C THR A 298 21.74 11.68 8.72
N ALA A 299 20.59 12.35 8.75
CA ALA A 299 20.36 13.60 8.03
C ALA A 299 21.15 14.78 8.62
N LEU A 300 21.24 14.88 9.95
CA LEU A 300 21.91 15.98 10.63
C LEU A 300 23.45 15.90 10.55
N LEU A 301 23.99 14.69 10.56
CA LEU A 301 25.43 14.43 10.56
C LEU A 301 25.97 14.06 9.17
N ASP A 302 25.12 14.02 8.15
CA ASP A 302 25.45 13.63 6.78
C ASP A 302 26.25 12.32 6.69
N LEU A 303 25.76 11.27 7.36
CA LEU A 303 26.49 9.99 7.48
C LEU A 303 26.57 9.19 6.15
N GLY A 304 25.98 9.70 5.07
CA GLY A 304 26.01 9.11 3.75
C GLY A 304 25.01 7.97 3.50
N PHE A 305 25.21 7.27 2.37
CA PHE A 305 24.23 6.35 1.80
C PHE A 305 23.93 5.12 2.66
N TRP A 306 24.94 4.40 3.14
CA TRP A 306 24.73 3.12 3.83
C TRP A 306 24.02 3.24 5.17
N PRO A 307 24.41 4.18 6.08
CA PRO A 307 23.66 4.45 7.30
C PRO A 307 22.18 4.79 7.04
N MET A 308 21.94 5.54 5.96
CA MET A 308 20.60 5.93 5.52
C MET A 308 19.82 4.72 4.99
N ALA A 309 20.37 3.95 4.05
CA ALA A 309 19.71 2.78 3.46
C ALA A 309 19.38 1.70 4.49
N ILE A 310 20.32 1.39 5.40
CA ILE A 310 20.09 0.46 6.51
C ILE A 310 19.00 1.00 7.44
N GLY A 311 19.07 2.29 7.80
CA GLY A 311 18.07 2.92 8.66
C GLY A 311 16.67 2.90 8.05
N VAL A 312 16.54 3.12 6.73
CA VAL A 312 15.27 3.03 5.99
C VAL A 312 14.73 1.60 6.05
N ALA A 313 15.57 0.58 5.86
CA ALA A 313 15.14 -0.82 5.94
C ALA A 313 14.57 -1.18 7.33
N PHE A 314 15.23 -0.76 8.41
CA PHE A 314 14.72 -0.96 9.78
C PHE A 314 13.51 -0.09 10.12
N PHE A 315 13.33 1.05 9.45
CA PHE A 315 12.11 1.86 9.58
C PHE A 315 10.92 1.23 8.87
N VAL A 316 11.12 0.74 7.64
CA VAL A 316 10.09 0.17 6.78
C VAL A 316 9.69 -1.24 7.25
N GLY A 317 10.66 -2.02 7.74
CA GLY A 317 10.48 -3.40 8.18
C GLY A 317 9.31 -3.65 9.14
N PRO A 318 9.17 -2.91 10.26
CA PRO A 318 8.09 -3.08 11.22
C PRO A 318 6.69 -2.73 10.69
N ASN A 319 6.55 -2.09 9.53
CA ASN A 319 5.28 -1.56 9.05
C ASN A 319 4.14 -2.61 8.95
N PRO A 320 4.36 -3.82 8.40
CA PRO A 320 3.32 -4.85 8.36
C PRO A 320 2.89 -5.30 9.76
N VAL A 321 3.84 -5.38 10.70
CA VAL A 321 3.58 -5.77 12.09
C VAL A 321 2.71 -4.72 12.78
N ILE A 322 3.04 -3.44 12.60
CA ILE A 322 2.24 -2.32 13.13
C ILE A 322 0.83 -2.38 12.53
N SER A 323 0.72 -2.49 11.20
CA SER A 323 -0.57 -2.49 10.51
C SER A 323 -1.45 -3.68 10.90
N SER A 324 -0.91 -4.90 10.98
CA SER A 324 -1.70 -6.09 11.28
C SER A 324 -2.20 -6.10 12.73
N ASN A 325 -1.34 -5.73 13.68
CA ASN A 325 -1.69 -5.74 15.09
C ASN A 325 -2.60 -4.56 15.47
N ALA A 326 -2.37 -3.37 14.91
CA ALA A 326 -3.28 -2.24 15.09
C ALA A 326 -4.68 -2.54 14.54
N MET A 327 -4.78 -3.18 13.36
CA MET A 327 -6.06 -3.62 12.80
C MET A 327 -6.76 -4.65 13.71
N ALA A 328 -6.03 -5.66 14.17
CA ALA A 328 -6.58 -6.69 15.07
C ALA A 328 -7.12 -6.06 16.37
N SER A 329 -6.33 -5.21 17.03
CA SER A 329 -6.73 -4.52 18.25
C SER A 329 -7.90 -3.55 18.04
N ALA A 330 -8.00 -2.89 16.88
CA ALA A 330 -9.14 -2.04 16.54
C ALA A 330 -10.42 -2.85 16.29
N LEU A 331 -10.32 -3.99 15.60
CA LEU A 331 -11.44 -4.88 15.33
C LEU A 331 -12.02 -5.50 16.61
N GLU A 332 -11.18 -5.81 17.58
CA GLU A 332 -11.61 -6.32 18.89
C GLU A 332 -12.53 -5.32 19.61
N LYS A 333 -12.32 -4.01 19.44
CA LYS A 333 -13.17 -2.96 20.02
C LYS A 333 -14.47 -2.72 19.26
N CYS A 334 -14.52 -3.08 17.98
CA CYS A 334 -15.65 -2.82 17.09
C CYS A 334 -16.03 -4.03 16.21
N PRO A 335 -16.34 -5.20 16.80
CA PRO A 335 -16.55 -6.44 16.04
C PRO A 335 -17.77 -6.36 15.09
N GLN A 336 -18.83 -5.65 15.49
CA GLN A 336 -20.04 -5.48 14.69
C GLN A 336 -19.83 -4.63 13.42
N MET A 337 -18.73 -3.86 13.35
CA MET A 337 -18.44 -2.91 12.28
C MET A 337 -17.20 -3.28 11.47
N ALA A 338 -16.79 -4.55 11.48
CA ALA A 338 -15.51 -5.02 10.94
C ALA A 338 -15.20 -4.54 9.51
N GLY A 339 -16.18 -4.62 8.60
CA GLY A 339 -16.01 -4.15 7.21
C GLY A 339 -15.80 -2.64 7.10
N THR A 340 -16.51 -1.85 7.93
CA THR A 340 -16.34 -0.38 7.97
C THR A 340 -15.00 -0.01 8.62
N THR A 341 -14.63 -0.68 9.71
CA THR A 341 -13.34 -0.47 10.39
C THR A 341 -12.16 -0.74 9.45
N ASN A 342 -12.18 -1.85 8.70
CA ASN A 342 -11.12 -2.19 7.76
C ASN A 342 -11.00 -1.15 6.63
N SER A 343 -12.14 -0.74 6.04
CA SER A 343 -12.17 0.25 4.96
C SER A 343 -11.74 1.64 5.45
N LEU A 344 -12.15 2.04 6.67
CA LEU A 344 -11.73 3.30 7.29
C LEU A 344 -10.23 3.33 7.50
N ILE A 345 -9.68 2.34 8.22
CA ILE A 345 -8.26 2.31 8.56
C ILE A 345 -7.42 2.27 7.28
N GLY A 346 -7.82 1.46 6.29
CA GLY A 346 -7.15 1.40 5.00
C GLY A 346 -7.18 2.74 4.25
N SER A 347 -8.33 3.41 4.22
CA SER A 347 -8.47 4.73 3.59
C SER A 347 -7.62 5.80 4.29
N VAL A 348 -7.69 5.90 5.62
CA VAL A 348 -6.89 6.86 6.39
C VAL A 348 -5.40 6.57 6.22
N ARG A 349 -5.01 5.29 6.16
CA ARG A 349 -3.62 4.90 5.93
C ARG A 349 -3.11 5.41 4.58
N PHE A 350 -3.84 5.19 3.49
CA PHE A 350 -3.46 5.72 2.17
C PHE A 350 -3.56 7.23 2.09
N ALA A 351 -4.55 7.86 2.74
CA ALA A 351 -4.68 9.31 2.79
C ALA A 351 -3.48 9.95 3.50
N VAL A 352 -3.09 9.45 4.67
CA VAL A 352 -1.89 9.91 5.39
C VAL A 352 -0.64 9.65 4.56
N GLY A 353 -0.53 8.49 3.91
CA GLY A 353 0.54 8.21 2.94
C GLY A 353 0.64 9.26 1.84
N ALA A 354 -0.49 9.57 1.18
CA ALA A 354 -0.57 10.56 0.12
C ALA A 354 -0.25 11.98 0.60
N ILE A 355 -0.72 12.37 1.79
CA ILE A 355 -0.44 13.68 2.39
C ILE A 355 1.05 13.81 2.74
N MET A 356 1.64 12.83 3.44
CA MET A 356 3.05 12.86 3.82
C MET A 356 3.95 12.78 2.58
N GLY A 357 3.60 11.96 1.59
CA GLY A 357 4.30 11.93 0.30
C GLY A 357 4.20 13.26 -0.44
N SER A 358 3.03 13.92 -0.45
CA SER A 358 2.86 15.22 -1.12
C SER A 358 3.61 16.34 -0.42
N LEU A 359 3.71 16.28 0.91
CA LEU A 359 4.53 17.19 1.70
C LEU A 359 6.01 17.05 1.28
N VAL A 360 6.50 15.82 1.16
CA VAL A 360 7.85 15.51 0.70
C VAL A 360 8.06 15.97 -0.75
N ALA A 361 7.09 15.73 -1.64
CA ALA A 361 7.14 16.19 -3.04
C ALA A 361 7.12 17.71 -3.19
N SER A 362 6.62 18.44 -2.21
CA SER A 362 6.65 19.91 -2.21
C SER A 362 7.99 20.47 -1.70
N MET A 363 8.88 19.62 -1.18
CA MET A 363 10.19 20.00 -0.68
C MET A 363 11.25 19.75 -1.77
N LYS A 364 12.14 20.72 -1.95
CA LYS A 364 13.26 20.58 -2.89
C LYS A 364 14.22 19.48 -2.43
N MET A 365 14.60 18.58 -3.33
CA MET A 365 15.45 17.41 -3.01
C MET A 365 16.93 17.68 -3.34
N ASP A 366 17.55 18.61 -2.62
CA ASP A 366 19.01 18.84 -2.72
C ASP A 366 19.81 17.83 -1.88
N THR A 367 19.22 17.30 -0.80
CA THR A 367 19.80 16.28 0.08
C THR A 367 18.73 15.25 0.45
N ALA A 368 19.11 14.16 1.11
CA ALA A 368 18.16 13.17 1.63
C ALA A 368 17.30 13.70 2.81
N ALA A 369 17.67 14.84 3.41
CA ALA A 369 17.13 15.30 4.67
C ALA A 369 15.59 15.47 4.69
N PRO A 370 14.91 16.04 3.67
CA PRO A 370 13.45 16.19 3.68
C PRO A 370 12.71 14.86 3.82
N MET A 371 13.18 13.81 3.15
CA MET A 371 12.66 12.45 3.27
C MET A 371 12.86 11.93 4.70
N LEU A 372 14.09 12.01 5.22
CA LEU A 372 14.47 11.45 6.52
C LEU A 372 13.76 12.14 7.69
N PHE A 373 13.65 13.47 7.66
CA PHE A 373 12.91 14.22 8.67
C PHE A 373 11.41 13.91 8.62
N THR A 374 10.82 13.74 7.44
CA THR A 374 9.41 13.36 7.32
C THR A 374 9.17 11.96 7.90
N MET A 375 10.05 11.00 7.62
CA MET A 375 9.99 9.66 8.23
C MET A 375 10.08 9.72 9.75
N GLY A 376 11.04 10.48 10.28
CA GLY A 376 11.22 10.71 11.71
C GLY A 376 9.99 11.36 12.38
N ALA A 377 9.44 12.41 11.77
CA ALA A 377 8.24 13.09 12.26
C ALA A 377 7.02 12.17 12.26
N CYS A 378 6.85 11.36 11.19
CA CYS A 378 5.78 10.39 11.10
C CYS A 378 5.80 9.37 12.25
N VAL A 379 6.95 8.81 12.58
CA VAL A 379 7.01 7.84 13.67
C VAL A 379 6.83 8.48 15.05
N VAL A 380 7.31 9.72 15.25
CA VAL A 380 7.00 10.48 16.47
C VAL A 380 5.49 10.64 16.63
N ILE A 381 4.79 11.09 15.58
CA ILE A 381 3.32 11.24 15.61
C ILE A 381 2.63 9.89 15.83
N SER A 382 3.10 8.82 15.20
CA SER A 382 2.58 7.46 15.37
C SER A 382 2.65 7.00 16.84
N VAL A 383 3.81 7.17 17.49
CA VAL A 383 4.04 6.80 18.89
C VAL A 383 3.19 7.66 19.82
N LEU A 384 3.12 8.98 19.60
CA LEU A 384 2.30 9.88 20.40
C LEU A 384 0.81 9.55 20.27
N ALA A 385 0.32 9.29 19.05
CA ALA A 385 -1.06 8.89 18.82
C ALA A 385 -1.41 7.60 19.58
N TYR A 386 -0.56 6.58 19.47
CA TYR A 386 -0.73 5.33 20.22
C TYR A 386 -0.72 5.55 21.75
N TYR A 387 0.24 6.34 22.25
CA TYR A 387 0.39 6.56 23.69
C TYR A 387 -0.79 7.33 24.30
N PHE A 388 -1.18 8.47 23.69
CA PHE A 388 -2.20 9.36 24.24
C PHE A 388 -3.63 8.88 23.99
N LEU A 389 -3.90 8.24 22.84
CA LEU A 389 -5.25 7.83 22.47
C LEU A 389 -5.58 6.39 22.87
N THR A 390 -4.57 5.52 23.00
CA THR A 390 -4.78 4.10 23.34
C THR A 390 -4.21 3.74 24.72
N ASN A 391 -2.88 3.79 24.89
CA ASN A 391 -2.24 3.21 26.08
C ASN A 391 -2.68 3.86 27.39
N ARG A 392 -2.82 5.19 27.43
CA ARG A 392 -3.34 5.91 28.61
C ARG A 392 -4.79 5.52 28.96
N ASN A 393 -5.64 5.35 27.96
CA ASN A 393 -7.05 5.00 28.16
C ASN A 393 -7.25 3.54 28.56
N LEU A 394 -6.35 2.64 28.13
CA LEU A 394 -6.32 1.26 28.62
C LEU A 394 -5.97 1.20 30.11
N LYS A 395 -4.97 1.97 30.54
CA LYS A 395 -4.55 2.04 31.95
C LYS A 395 -5.53 2.75 32.87
N SER A 396 -6.42 3.61 32.35
CA SER A 396 -7.43 4.29 33.17
C SER A 396 -8.69 3.45 33.41
N ARG A 397 -8.80 2.27 32.78
CA ARG A 397 -9.97 1.38 32.84
C ARG A 397 -9.72 0.05 33.55
N GLY A 398 -8.47 -0.31 33.79
CA GLY A 398 -8.07 -1.44 34.63
C GLY A 398 -7.48 -0.92 35.92
#